data_AF-A0A832ZDK8-F1
#
_entry.id   AF-A0A832ZDK8-F1
#
_cell.length_a   1.000
_cell.length_b   1.000
_cell.length_c   1.000
_cell.angle_alpha   90.00
_cell.angle_beta   90.00
_cell.angle_gamma   90.00
#
_symmetry.space_group_name_H-M   'P 1'
#
loop_
_entity.id
_entity.type
_entity.pdbx_description
1 polymer ?
#
loop_
_entity_poly.entity_id
_entity_poly.type
_entity_poly.pdbx_seq_one_letter_code
_entity_poly.pdbx_strand_id
1 'polypeptide(L)'
;MTRKYAYINQKLYIGQALKRLGISGCTRLPRLTLVYHRPGAPIGYLLLKVFIDALEARLGDHVELVEVNDAELIDSEKILVLLPCRGGHWHHLLNRVKVGKIARLPPTVIAMVFARSARARGVERVALCYLKARRFREEQDEDIRAIVATLKHFGIEAKTLALDSMEPPKKEAAVMQLEGYAVAPLAIFPGKLTETCHSILKGVRLGPLLVEGFDILLEWAYRVAREQHARPCGHYVWMI
;
A
#
# COMPACT_ATOMS: atom_id res chain seq x y z
N MET A 1 -1.57 21.53 23.37
CA MET A 1 -1.60 20.07 23.11
C MET A 1 -0.60 19.67 22.01
N THR A 2 0.69 20.00 22.14
CA THR A 2 1.64 19.97 20.99
C THR A 2 2.96 19.22 21.25
N ARG A 3 3.10 18.50 22.37
CA ARG A 3 4.37 17.82 22.72
C ARG A 3 4.45 16.33 22.35
N LYS A 4 3.34 15.67 21.97
CA LYS A 4 3.33 14.21 21.68
C LYS A 4 3.68 13.81 20.25
N TYR A 5 3.65 14.74 19.29
CA TYR A 5 3.95 14.46 17.87
C TYR A 5 5.42 14.71 17.47
N ALA A 6 6.20 15.40 18.30
CA ALA A 6 7.62 15.63 18.06
C ALA A 6 8.47 14.35 18.27
N TYR A 7 7.99 13.40 19.07
CA TYR A 7 8.75 12.21 19.45
C TYR A 7 8.86 11.17 18.32
N ILE A 8 7.86 11.12 17.43
CA ILE A 8 7.88 10.24 16.25
C ILE A 8 8.89 10.76 15.22
N ASN A 9 9.02 12.08 15.07
CA ASN A 9 10.04 12.69 14.21
C ASN A 9 11.47 12.58 14.78
N GLN A 10 11.65 12.51 16.10
CA GLN A 10 12.98 12.47 16.70
C GLN A 10 13.75 11.16 16.44
N LYS A 11 13.09 9.99 16.44
CA LYS A 11 13.76 8.73 16.08
C LYS A 11 14.13 8.66 14.59
N LEU A 12 13.29 9.21 13.71
CA LEU A 12 13.59 9.39 12.29
C LEU A 12 14.81 10.29 12.06
N TYR A 13 15.01 11.32 12.89
CA TYR A 13 16.13 12.25 12.78
C TYR A 13 17.47 11.71 13.30
N ILE A 14 17.46 10.87 14.35
CA ILE A 14 18.71 10.38 14.95
C ILE A 14 19.45 9.43 14.00
N GLY A 15 18.72 8.57 13.27
CA GLY A 15 19.32 7.68 12.27
C GLY A 15 20.00 8.43 11.12
N GLN A 16 19.38 9.51 10.62
CA GLN A 16 19.97 10.36 9.57
C GLN A 16 21.12 11.23 10.09
N ALA A 17 21.03 11.73 11.33
CA ALA A 17 22.08 12.54 11.96
C ALA A 17 23.36 11.76 12.22
N LEU A 18 23.27 10.50 12.66
CA LEU A 18 24.43 9.63 12.89
C LEU A 18 25.16 9.30 11.58
N LYS A 19 24.42 9.14 10.48
CA LYS A 19 24.98 8.95 9.12
C LYS A 19 25.74 10.18 8.61
N ARG A 20 25.26 11.39 8.93
CA ARG A 20 25.93 12.67 8.60
C ARG A 20 27.19 12.94 9.44
N LEU A 21 27.33 12.31 10.60
CA LEU A 21 28.47 12.48 11.51
C LEU A 21 29.63 11.51 11.23
N GLY A 22 29.58 10.71 10.17
CA GLY A 22 30.71 9.86 9.74
C GLY A 22 31.10 8.76 10.73
N ILE A 23 30.24 8.45 11.71
CA ILE A 23 30.44 7.36 12.66
C ILE A 23 30.18 6.04 11.92
N SER A 24 31.19 5.60 11.18
CA SER A 24 31.22 4.33 10.46
C SER A 24 31.62 3.20 11.42
N GLY A 25 30.68 2.81 12.29
CA GLY A 25 30.63 1.39 12.65
C GLY A 25 30.42 0.59 11.37
N CYS A 26 30.84 -0.68 11.34
CA CYS A 26 30.46 -1.60 10.27
C CYS A 26 28.91 -1.72 10.28
N THR A 27 28.22 -0.80 9.62
CA THR A 27 26.76 -0.69 9.68
C THR A 27 26.21 -1.76 8.78
N ARG A 28 25.90 -2.90 9.38
CA ARG A 28 25.06 -3.92 8.76
C ARG A 28 23.83 -3.20 8.20
N LEU A 29 23.54 -3.44 6.92
CA LEU A 29 22.36 -2.85 6.28
C LEU A 29 21.12 -3.17 7.11
N PRO A 30 20.12 -2.26 7.19
CA PRO A 30 18.83 -2.65 7.71
C PRO A 30 18.35 -3.89 6.97
N ARG A 31 17.87 -4.87 7.73
CA ARG A 31 17.36 -6.12 7.15
C ARG A 31 16.09 -5.90 6.37
N LEU A 32 15.31 -4.89 6.77
CA LEU A 32 14.03 -4.58 6.15
C LEU A 32 13.74 -3.08 6.20
N THR A 33 13.45 -2.53 5.02
CA THR A 33 12.88 -1.20 4.86
C THR A 33 11.46 -1.31 4.31
N LEU A 34 10.51 -0.60 4.91
CA LEU A 34 9.15 -0.47 4.43
C LEU A 34 8.94 0.93 3.83
N VAL A 35 8.63 0.94 2.54
CA VAL A 35 8.34 2.14 1.76
C VAL A 35 6.84 2.36 1.70
N TYR A 36 6.40 3.58 1.98
CA TYR A 36 4.98 3.94 1.98
C TYR A 36 4.75 5.32 1.33
N HIS A 37 3.53 5.54 0.85
CA HIS A 37 3.09 6.89 0.48
C HIS A 37 2.53 7.63 1.70
N ARG A 38 2.81 8.93 1.82
CA ARG A 38 2.29 9.79 2.89
C ARG A 38 0.79 9.55 3.15
N PRO A 39 0.38 9.22 4.38
CA PRO A 39 -1.02 9.16 4.73
C PRO A 39 -1.72 10.52 4.55
N GLY A 40 -2.93 10.50 4.01
CA GLY A 40 -3.71 11.72 3.76
C GLY A 40 -4.48 12.23 4.98
N ALA A 41 -4.50 11.49 6.08
CA ALA A 41 -5.18 11.84 7.32
C ALA A 41 -4.36 11.42 8.55
N PRO A 42 -4.48 12.12 9.71
CA PRO A 42 -3.72 11.79 10.92
C PRO A 42 -3.87 10.33 11.39
N ILE A 43 -5.09 9.78 11.26
CA ILE A 43 -5.37 8.38 11.61
C ILE A 43 -4.52 7.39 10.80
N GLY A 44 -4.12 7.74 9.58
CA GLY A 44 -3.27 6.88 8.75
C GLY A 44 -1.86 6.72 9.30
N TYR A 45 -1.30 7.73 9.98
CA TYR A 45 -0.01 7.60 10.68
C TYR A 45 -0.11 6.69 11.91
N LEU A 46 -1.24 6.76 12.64
CA LEU A 46 -1.48 5.84 13.75
C LEU A 46 -1.57 4.40 13.26
N LEU A 47 -2.30 4.16 12.17
CA LEU A 47 -2.41 2.83 11.54
C LEU A 47 -1.05 2.31 11.06
N LEU A 48 -0.24 3.17 10.41
CA LEU A 48 1.13 2.82 10.00
C LEU A 48 1.97 2.42 11.22
N LYS A 49 1.92 3.20 12.31
CA LYS A 49 2.67 2.87 13.52
C LYS A 49 2.25 1.52 14.09
N VAL A 50 0.95 1.28 14.25
CA VAL A 50 0.42 0.01 14.76
C VAL A 50 0.82 -1.17 13.87
N PHE A 51 0.79 -0.97 12.55
CA PHE A 51 1.24 -1.98 11.58
C PHE A 51 2.72 -2.34 11.76
N ILE A 52 3.57 -1.33 11.93
CA ILE A 52 5.01 -1.52 12.10
C ILE A 52 5.34 -2.13 13.46
N ASP A 53 4.75 -1.64 14.55
CA ASP A 53 4.94 -2.24 15.87
C ASP A 53 4.57 -3.74 15.86
N ALA A 54 3.47 -4.10 15.18
CA ALA A 54 3.04 -5.50 15.03
C ALA A 54 4.01 -6.32 14.17
N LEU A 55 4.55 -5.73 13.09
CA LEU A 55 5.51 -6.40 12.22
C LEU A 55 6.85 -6.62 12.94
N GLU A 56 7.38 -5.60 13.61
CA GLU A 56 8.60 -5.66 14.42
C GLU A 56 8.47 -6.71 15.54
N ALA A 57 7.33 -6.73 16.23
CA ALA A 57 7.06 -7.73 17.27
C ALA A 57 7.09 -9.17 16.73
N ARG A 58 6.60 -9.40 15.50
CA ARG A 58 6.65 -10.72 14.85
C ARG A 58 8.04 -11.08 14.32
N LEU A 59 8.79 -10.08 13.85
CA LEU A 59 10.12 -10.29 13.29
C LEU A 59 11.21 -10.41 14.37
N GLY A 60 11.02 -9.77 15.52
CA GLY A 60 12.07 -9.58 16.52
C GLY A 60 13.19 -8.65 16.04
N ASP A 61 12.91 -7.76 15.10
CA ASP A 61 13.88 -6.86 14.47
C ASP A 61 13.21 -5.52 14.10
N HIS A 62 14.01 -4.47 13.96
CA HIS A 62 13.55 -3.13 13.59
C HIS A 62 13.21 -3.05 12.10
N VAL A 63 12.16 -2.31 11.76
CA VAL A 63 11.78 -1.99 10.38
C VAL A 63 12.02 -0.51 10.11
N GLU A 64 12.91 -0.22 9.16
CA GLU A 64 13.15 1.15 8.71
C GLU A 64 11.96 1.64 7.89
N LEU A 65 11.50 2.87 8.14
CA LEU A 65 10.39 3.48 7.42
C LEU A 65 10.87 4.57 6.49
N VAL A 66 10.45 4.50 5.23
CA VAL A 66 10.78 5.51 4.22
C VAL A 66 9.51 5.96 3.52
N GLU A 67 9.23 7.26 3.59
CA GLU A 67 8.20 7.87 2.75
C GLU A 67 8.72 7.98 1.31
N VAL A 68 7.94 7.53 0.34
CA VAL A 68 8.37 7.44 -1.07
C VAL A 68 8.82 8.78 -1.67
N ASN A 69 8.25 9.91 -1.23
CA ASN A 69 8.60 11.23 -1.77
C ASN A 69 9.84 11.84 -1.09
N ASP A 70 10.19 11.38 0.10
CA ASP A 70 11.33 11.86 0.88
C ASP A 70 12.54 10.91 0.76
N ALA A 71 12.47 9.93 -0.13
CA ALA A 71 13.52 8.93 -0.31
C ALA A 71 14.75 9.53 -1.02
N GLU A 72 15.86 9.70 -0.28
CA GLU A 72 17.15 10.11 -0.85
C GLU A 72 17.88 8.93 -1.54
N LEU A 73 18.21 7.90 -0.77
CA LEU A 73 18.87 6.65 -1.19
C LEU A 73 18.49 5.56 -0.19
N ILE A 74 17.97 4.44 -0.68
CA ILE A 74 17.55 3.29 0.12
C ILE A 74 18.57 2.17 -0.07
N ASP A 75 19.10 1.68 1.03
CA ASP A 75 20.14 0.66 1.10
C ASP A 75 19.76 -0.35 2.19
N SER A 76 19.19 -1.49 1.78
CA SER A 76 18.52 -2.44 2.68
C SER A 76 18.54 -3.84 2.06
N GLU A 77 18.57 -4.90 2.86
CA GLU A 77 18.53 -6.28 2.32
C GLU A 77 17.20 -6.55 1.59
N LYS A 78 16.09 -6.05 2.15
CA LYS A 78 14.74 -6.21 1.63
C LYS A 78 13.95 -4.91 1.72
N ILE A 79 13.16 -4.66 0.70
CA ILE A 79 12.37 -3.44 0.58
C ILE A 79 10.92 -3.83 0.31
N LEU A 80 10.06 -3.64 1.31
CA LEU A 80 8.62 -3.83 1.17
C LEU A 80 7.98 -2.53 0.70
N VAL A 81 7.12 -2.61 -0.32
CA VAL A 81 6.50 -1.42 -0.90
C VAL A 81 4.99 -1.46 -0.69
N LEU A 82 4.51 -0.60 0.21
CA LEU A 82 3.09 -0.33 0.43
C LEU A 82 2.59 0.70 -0.59
N LEU A 83 2.58 0.31 -1.86
CA LEU A 83 1.90 1.04 -2.93
C LEU A 83 0.95 0.05 -3.63
N PRO A 84 -0.32 0.41 -3.86
CA PRO A 84 -1.28 -0.53 -4.43
C PRO A 84 -1.04 -0.81 -5.92
N CYS A 85 -0.38 0.10 -6.63
CA CYS A 85 -0.07 -0.03 -8.06
C CYS A 85 1.29 0.58 -8.40
N ARG A 86 1.82 0.22 -9.58
CA ARG A 86 2.88 0.93 -10.30
C ARG A 86 2.38 2.29 -10.76
N GLY A 87 3.34 3.14 -11.11
CA GLY A 87 3.11 4.52 -11.51
C GLY A 87 4.32 5.40 -11.21
N GLY A 88 4.12 6.72 -11.18
CA GLY A 88 5.20 7.67 -10.93
C GLY A 88 5.97 7.43 -9.61
N HIS A 89 5.28 7.12 -8.51
CA HIS A 89 5.94 6.85 -7.22
C HIS A 89 6.76 5.55 -7.23
N TRP A 90 6.31 4.54 -7.98
CA TRP A 90 7.06 3.29 -8.16
C TRP A 90 8.39 3.54 -8.88
N HIS A 91 8.35 4.27 -10.00
CA HIS A 91 9.56 4.62 -10.74
C HIS A 91 10.47 5.58 -9.98
N HIS A 92 9.90 6.51 -9.22
CA HIS A 92 10.67 7.34 -8.31
C HIS A 92 11.45 6.48 -7.31
N LEU A 93 10.78 5.51 -6.66
CA LEU A 93 11.41 4.57 -5.75
C LEU A 93 12.54 3.78 -6.42
N LEU A 94 12.33 3.22 -7.61
CA LEU A 94 13.36 2.41 -8.30
C LEU A 94 14.66 3.19 -8.52
N ASN A 95 14.58 4.49 -8.78
CA ASN A 95 15.75 5.36 -8.93
C ASN A 95 16.49 5.67 -7.61
N ARG A 96 15.89 5.31 -6.47
CA ARG A 96 16.39 5.58 -5.11
C ARG A 96 16.92 4.32 -4.43
N VAL A 97 16.59 3.13 -4.94
CA VAL A 97 17.09 1.86 -4.39
C VAL A 97 18.48 1.57 -4.93
N LYS A 98 19.47 1.50 -4.05
CA LYS A 98 20.85 1.16 -4.42
C LYS A 98 21.08 -0.34 -4.45
N VAL A 99 20.60 -1.03 -3.42
CA VAL A 99 20.66 -2.50 -3.28
C VAL A 99 19.42 -2.96 -2.52
N GLY A 100 19.10 -4.24 -2.67
CA GLY A 100 18.00 -4.88 -1.94
C GLY A 100 16.98 -5.53 -2.85
N LYS A 101 16.27 -6.52 -2.32
CA LYS A 101 15.15 -7.16 -3.01
C LYS A 101 13.87 -6.38 -2.77
N ILE A 102 13.29 -5.82 -3.83
CA ILE A 102 12.04 -5.08 -3.76
C ILE A 102 10.87 -6.06 -3.88
N ALA A 103 9.99 -6.03 -2.89
CA ALA A 103 8.75 -6.77 -2.89
C ALA A 103 7.56 -5.80 -2.91
N ARG A 104 6.80 -5.88 -3.99
CA ARG A 104 5.56 -5.12 -4.17
C ARG A 104 4.39 -5.82 -3.51
N LEU A 105 3.43 -5.01 -3.06
CA LEU A 105 2.12 -5.52 -2.71
C LEU A 105 1.48 -6.20 -3.93
N PRO A 106 1.24 -7.52 -3.91
CA PRO A 106 0.76 -8.23 -5.08
C PRO A 106 -0.74 -7.98 -5.29
N PRO A 107 -1.22 -7.96 -6.56
CA PRO A 107 -2.64 -7.85 -6.88
C PRO A 107 -3.53 -8.84 -6.13
N THR A 108 -3.01 -10.04 -5.86
CA THR A 108 -3.73 -11.09 -5.14
C THR A 108 -4.02 -10.74 -3.70
N VAL A 109 -3.06 -10.13 -2.99
CA VAL A 109 -3.25 -9.66 -1.60
C VAL A 109 -4.28 -8.52 -1.57
N ILE A 110 -4.18 -7.58 -2.51
CA ILE A 110 -5.14 -6.45 -2.63
C ILE A 110 -6.56 -6.98 -2.88
N ALA A 111 -6.72 -7.89 -3.84
CA ALA A 111 -8.00 -8.49 -4.17
C ALA A 111 -8.57 -9.30 -2.99
N MET A 112 -7.72 -10.03 -2.25
CA MET A 112 -8.14 -10.80 -1.08
C MET A 112 -8.67 -9.90 0.04
N VAL A 113 -8.02 -8.75 0.29
CA VAL A 113 -8.51 -7.75 1.26
C VAL A 113 -9.91 -7.27 0.89
N PHE A 114 -10.10 -6.82 -0.35
CA PHE A 114 -11.42 -6.33 -0.77
C PHE A 114 -12.47 -7.44 -0.86
N ALA A 115 -12.12 -8.64 -1.31
CA ALA A 115 -13.06 -9.76 -1.37
C ALA A 115 -13.55 -10.17 0.02
N ARG A 116 -12.65 -10.25 1.00
CA ARG A 116 -13.04 -10.55 2.39
C ARG A 116 -13.93 -9.43 2.95
N SER A 117 -13.55 -8.18 2.73
CA SER A 117 -14.27 -7.00 3.17
C SER A 117 -15.68 -6.89 2.56
N ALA A 118 -15.81 -7.21 1.28
CA ALA A 118 -17.05 -7.25 0.53
C ALA A 118 -17.99 -8.35 1.05
N ARG A 119 -17.50 -9.58 1.19
CA ARG A 119 -18.27 -10.72 1.74
C ARG A 119 -18.76 -10.45 3.16
N ALA A 120 -17.92 -9.88 4.01
CA ALA A 120 -18.29 -9.51 5.38
C ALA A 120 -19.44 -8.50 5.45
N ARG A 121 -19.68 -7.75 4.36
CA ARG A 121 -20.76 -6.77 4.22
C ARG A 121 -21.90 -7.25 3.31
N GLY A 122 -21.88 -8.52 2.89
CA GLY A 122 -22.92 -9.09 2.02
C GLY A 122 -22.97 -8.47 0.62
N VAL A 123 -21.83 -7.97 0.11
CA VAL A 123 -21.76 -7.38 -1.24
C VAL A 123 -20.90 -8.23 -2.16
N GLU A 124 -21.38 -8.44 -3.39
CA GLU A 124 -20.71 -9.25 -4.43
C GLU A 124 -20.13 -8.40 -5.55
N ARG A 125 -20.37 -7.08 -5.51
CA ARG A 125 -19.99 -6.14 -6.58
C ARG A 125 -19.22 -4.96 -6.00
N VAL A 126 -18.04 -4.68 -6.53
CA VAL A 126 -17.13 -3.65 -6.04
C VAL A 126 -16.69 -2.71 -7.17
N ALA A 127 -16.77 -1.41 -6.92
CA ALA A 127 -16.19 -0.36 -7.75
C ALA A 127 -14.81 0.01 -7.17
N LEU A 128 -13.74 -0.42 -7.84
CA LEU A 128 -12.37 -0.05 -7.53
C LEU A 128 -12.11 1.38 -7.99
N CYS A 129 -12.01 2.30 -7.03
CA CYS A 129 -11.84 3.72 -7.27
C CYS A 129 -10.38 4.14 -7.07
N TYR A 130 -9.77 4.76 -8.07
CA TYR A 130 -8.35 5.12 -8.06
C TYR A 130 -8.08 6.44 -8.79
N LEU A 131 -7.00 7.12 -8.43
CA LEU A 131 -6.50 8.27 -9.19
C LEU A 131 -5.64 7.79 -10.37
N LYS A 132 -5.95 8.26 -11.58
CA LYS A 132 -5.13 7.99 -12.76
C LYS A 132 -3.71 8.51 -12.57
N ALA A 133 -2.73 7.66 -12.87
CA ALA A 133 -1.34 8.08 -12.88
C ALA A 133 -1.09 9.05 -14.05
N ARG A 134 -0.42 10.18 -13.76
CA ARG A 134 -0.04 11.16 -14.79
C ARG A 134 1.02 10.62 -15.77
N ARG A 135 1.83 9.66 -15.32
CA ARG A 135 2.89 8.99 -16.06
C ARG A 135 2.84 7.51 -15.72
N PHE A 136 3.29 6.65 -16.64
CA PHE A 136 3.29 5.19 -16.48
C PHE A 136 1.88 4.62 -16.25
N ARG A 137 0.91 5.13 -17.01
CA ARG A 137 -0.50 4.75 -16.88
C ARG A 137 -0.74 3.29 -17.27
N GLU A 138 -0.06 2.80 -18.30
CA GLU A 138 -0.21 1.42 -18.78
C GLU A 138 0.12 0.40 -17.68
N GLU A 139 1.21 0.61 -16.93
CA GLU A 139 1.59 -0.26 -15.81
C GLU A 139 0.59 -0.20 -14.65
N GLN A 140 0.02 0.98 -14.38
CA GLN A 140 -1.05 1.11 -13.39
C GLN A 140 -2.29 0.33 -13.84
N ASP A 141 -2.69 0.49 -15.11
CA ASP A 141 -3.86 -0.18 -15.67
C ASP A 141 -3.66 -1.71 -15.74
N GLU A 142 -2.44 -2.20 -15.98
CA GLU A 142 -2.09 -3.62 -15.86
C GLU A 142 -2.31 -4.17 -14.45
N ASP A 143 -1.81 -3.46 -13.44
CA ASP A 143 -1.99 -3.87 -12.04
C ASP A 143 -3.47 -3.91 -11.66
N ILE A 144 -4.23 -2.91 -12.10
CA ILE A 144 -5.67 -2.82 -11.84
C ILE A 144 -6.42 -3.95 -12.55
N ARG A 145 -6.08 -4.27 -13.80
CA ARG A 145 -6.64 -5.42 -14.52
C ARG A 145 -6.37 -6.72 -13.77
N ALA A 146 -5.16 -6.90 -13.23
CA ALA A 146 -4.81 -8.07 -12.43
C ALA A 146 -5.64 -8.14 -11.12
N ILE A 147 -5.85 -7.02 -10.44
CA ILE A 147 -6.72 -6.96 -9.25
C ILE A 147 -8.16 -7.33 -9.62
N VAL A 148 -8.71 -6.74 -10.69
CA VAL A 148 -10.08 -7.02 -11.18
C VAL A 148 -10.25 -8.49 -11.54
N ALA A 149 -9.30 -9.06 -12.29
CA ALA A 149 -9.31 -10.47 -12.64
C ALA A 149 -9.29 -11.35 -11.39
N THR A 150 -8.45 -11.04 -10.41
CA THR A 150 -8.37 -11.81 -9.16
C THR A 150 -9.64 -11.69 -8.32
N LEU A 151 -10.25 -10.50 -8.23
CA LEU A 151 -11.55 -10.32 -7.57
C LEU A 151 -12.63 -11.22 -8.18
N LYS A 152 -12.66 -11.33 -9.52
CA LYS A 152 -13.56 -12.24 -10.22
C LYS A 152 -13.31 -13.71 -9.84
N HIS A 153 -12.05 -14.12 -9.65
CA HIS A 153 -11.72 -15.47 -9.17
C HIS A 153 -12.23 -15.70 -7.74
N PHE A 154 -12.28 -14.66 -6.91
CA PHE A 154 -12.94 -14.69 -5.61
C PHE A 154 -14.47 -14.52 -5.68
N GLY A 155 -15.09 -14.55 -6.86
CA GLY A 155 -16.53 -14.39 -7.01
C GLY A 155 -17.03 -12.98 -6.71
N ILE A 156 -16.16 -11.97 -6.77
CA ILE A 156 -16.53 -10.56 -6.64
C ILE A 156 -16.48 -9.92 -8.02
N GLU A 157 -17.61 -9.42 -8.51
CA GLU A 157 -17.64 -8.62 -9.71
C GLU A 157 -16.98 -7.26 -9.44
N ALA A 158 -15.96 -6.93 -10.23
CA ALA A 158 -15.23 -5.67 -10.06
C ALA A 158 -15.34 -4.79 -11.30
N LYS A 159 -15.72 -3.53 -11.10
CA LYS A 159 -15.60 -2.46 -12.10
C LYS A 159 -14.63 -1.40 -11.59
N THR A 160 -14.10 -0.61 -12.51
CA THR A 160 -13.11 0.43 -12.19
C THR A 160 -13.71 1.82 -12.34
N LEU A 161 -13.43 2.69 -11.37
CA LEU A 161 -13.71 4.12 -11.43
C LEU A 161 -12.38 4.88 -11.39
N ALA A 162 -11.91 5.30 -12.55
CA ALA A 162 -10.67 6.03 -12.70
C ALA A 162 -10.92 7.54 -12.60
N LEU A 163 -10.36 8.18 -11.58
CA LEU A 163 -10.50 9.62 -11.35
C LEU A 163 -9.36 10.39 -12.03
N ASP A 164 -9.70 11.48 -12.73
CA ASP A 164 -8.72 12.41 -13.31
C ASP A 164 -8.16 13.40 -12.28
N SER A 165 -8.93 13.67 -11.22
CA SER A 165 -8.54 14.55 -10.12
C SER A 165 -9.13 14.06 -8.80
N MET A 166 -8.76 14.73 -7.70
CA MET A 166 -9.35 14.48 -6.38
C MET A 166 -10.67 15.23 -6.17
N GLU A 167 -11.16 15.95 -7.17
CA GLU A 167 -12.47 16.59 -7.14
C GLU A 167 -13.53 15.59 -7.58
N PRO A 168 -14.71 15.55 -6.93
CA PRO A 168 -15.79 14.68 -7.36
C PRO A 168 -16.22 15.03 -8.80
N PRO A 169 -16.27 14.07 -9.74
CA PRO A 169 -16.81 14.31 -11.07
C PRO A 169 -18.25 14.78 -11.00
N LYS A 170 -18.63 15.69 -11.90
CA LYS A 170 -20.02 16.15 -12.05
C LYS A 170 -20.86 15.03 -12.65
N LYS A 171 -21.51 14.20 -11.80
CA LYS A 171 -22.46 13.11 -12.17
C LYS A 171 -22.33 12.63 -13.62
N GLU A 172 -21.22 11.98 -13.92
CA GLU A 172 -20.94 11.44 -15.25
C GLU A 172 -21.66 10.10 -15.44
N ALA A 173 -21.92 9.72 -16.70
CA ALA A 173 -22.52 8.42 -17.04
C ALA A 173 -21.77 7.23 -16.40
N ALA A 174 -20.45 7.34 -16.22
CA ALA A 174 -19.62 6.35 -15.54
C ALA A 174 -20.03 6.12 -14.08
N VAL A 175 -20.49 7.15 -13.37
CA VAL A 175 -20.95 7.04 -11.97
C VAL A 175 -22.31 6.34 -11.91
N MET A 176 -23.19 6.61 -12.88
CA MET A 176 -24.51 5.96 -12.97
C MET A 176 -24.39 4.45 -13.25
N GLN A 177 -23.39 4.03 -14.02
CA GLN A 177 -23.13 2.61 -14.33
C GLN A 177 -22.62 1.78 -13.14
N LEU A 178 -22.36 2.43 -12.00
CA LEU A 178 -21.85 1.81 -10.77
C LEU A 178 -22.89 1.79 -9.65
N GLU A 179 -24.16 2.07 -9.96
CA GLU A 179 -25.26 1.91 -9.02
C GLU A 179 -25.33 0.45 -8.54
N GLY A 180 -25.41 0.25 -7.21
CA GLY A 180 -25.42 -1.08 -6.60
C GLY A 180 -24.04 -1.73 -6.40
N TYR A 181 -22.93 -1.04 -6.71
CA TYR A 181 -21.57 -1.47 -6.36
C TYR A 181 -21.15 -0.89 -5.01
N ALA A 182 -20.45 -1.69 -4.21
CA ALA A 182 -19.71 -1.20 -3.05
C ALA A 182 -18.47 -0.44 -3.49
N VAL A 183 -18.10 0.62 -2.77
CA VAL A 183 -17.00 1.51 -3.15
C VAL A 183 -15.73 1.07 -2.45
N ALA A 184 -14.70 0.71 -3.22
CA ALA A 184 -13.39 0.31 -2.73
C ALA A 184 -12.30 1.30 -3.18
N PRO A 185 -11.82 2.19 -2.31
CA PRO A 185 -10.73 3.09 -2.65
C PRO A 185 -9.42 2.31 -2.73
N LEU A 186 -8.74 2.37 -3.88
CA LEU A 186 -7.45 1.74 -4.08
C LEU A 186 -6.34 2.59 -3.44
N ALA A 187 -6.34 2.60 -2.11
CA ALA A 187 -5.45 3.36 -1.25
C ALA A 187 -4.98 2.48 -0.08
N ILE A 188 -3.75 2.69 0.40
CA ILE A 188 -3.24 2.01 1.60
C ILE A 188 -3.83 2.64 2.86
N PHE A 189 -3.82 3.96 2.94
CA PHE A 189 -4.24 4.73 4.12
C PHE A 189 -5.49 5.56 3.86
N PRO A 190 -6.21 5.96 4.92
CA PRO A 190 -7.27 6.96 4.83
C PRO A 190 -6.74 8.31 4.32
N GLY A 191 -7.56 9.03 3.57
CA GLY A 191 -7.26 10.37 3.07
C GLY A 191 -8.20 10.80 1.94
N LYS A 192 -7.81 11.88 1.24
CA LYS A 192 -8.64 12.54 0.21
C LYS A 192 -9.20 11.59 -0.85
N LEU A 193 -8.41 10.61 -1.33
CA LEU A 193 -8.93 9.62 -2.30
C LEU A 193 -10.10 8.81 -1.74
N THR A 194 -9.99 8.35 -0.50
CA THR A 194 -11.07 7.59 0.17
C THR A 194 -12.32 8.44 0.30
N GLU A 195 -12.17 9.68 0.77
CA GLU A 195 -13.27 10.64 0.92
C GLU A 195 -13.96 10.94 -0.41
N THR A 196 -13.17 11.25 -1.45
CA THR A 196 -13.67 11.50 -2.80
C THR A 196 -14.44 10.30 -3.32
N CYS A 197 -13.88 9.08 -3.29
CA CYS A 197 -14.57 7.87 -3.72
C CYS A 197 -15.92 7.67 -2.99
N HIS A 198 -15.95 7.86 -1.67
CA HIS A 198 -17.15 7.68 -0.84
C HIS A 198 -18.22 8.77 -1.02
N SER A 199 -17.83 9.93 -1.56
CA SER A 199 -18.76 11.01 -1.91
C SER A 199 -19.40 10.84 -3.28
N ILE A 200 -18.71 10.18 -4.22
CA ILE A 200 -19.16 10.00 -5.60
C ILE A 200 -20.24 8.92 -5.70
N LEU A 201 -20.03 7.80 -5.02
CA LEU A 201 -20.88 6.63 -5.13
C LEU A 201 -21.72 6.43 -3.85
N LYS A 202 -23.03 6.30 -4.04
CA LYS A 202 -23.98 5.95 -2.98
C LYS A 202 -24.04 4.43 -2.90
N GLY A 203 -23.39 3.84 -1.91
CA GLY A 203 -23.34 2.40 -1.73
C GLY A 203 -22.60 2.02 -0.46
N VAL A 204 -22.44 0.71 -0.24
CA VAL A 204 -21.61 0.19 0.84
C VAL A 204 -20.19 0.70 0.67
N ARG A 205 -19.64 1.30 1.74
CA ARG A 205 -18.30 1.89 1.73
C ARG A 205 -17.30 0.88 2.29
N LEU A 206 -16.35 0.46 1.47
CA LEU A 206 -15.15 -0.21 1.95
C LEU A 206 -14.09 0.85 2.25
N GLY A 207 -13.32 0.63 3.29
CA GLY A 207 -12.18 1.45 3.65
C GLY A 207 -10.94 1.20 2.78
N PRO A 208 -9.85 1.92 3.05
CA PRO A 208 -8.55 1.67 2.44
C PRO A 208 -7.96 0.34 2.93
N LEU A 209 -6.96 -0.17 2.22
CA LEU A 209 -6.43 -1.52 2.39
C LEU A 209 -5.97 -1.84 3.82
N LEU A 210 -5.33 -0.88 4.50
CA LEU A 210 -4.83 -1.12 5.86
C LEU A 210 -5.96 -1.21 6.90
N VAL A 211 -7.12 -0.62 6.63
CA VAL A 211 -8.31 -0.71 7.49
C VAL A 211 -9.05 -2.02 7.24
N GLU A 212 -9.23 -2.40 5.98
CA GLU A 212 -10.00 -3.59 5.60
C GLU A 212 -9.20 -4.90 5.74
N GLY A 213 -7.88 -4.79 5.72
CA GLY A 213 -6.96 -5.89 5.45
C GLY A 213 -5.75 -5.98 6.37
N PHE A 214 -5.81 -5.38 7.57
CA PHE A 214 -4.64 -5.23 8.43
C PHE A 214 -3.84 -6.52 8.62
N ASP A 215 -4.52 -7.59 9.04
CA ASP A 215 -3.94 -8.92 9.30
C ASP A 215 -3.41 -9.59 8.02
N ILE A 216 -4.13 -9.46 6.90
CA ILE A 216 -3.70 -9.96 5.58
C ILE A 216 -2.40 -9.28 5.15
N LEU A 217 -2.35 -7.95 5.23
CA LEU A 217 -1.18 -7.17 4.86
C LEU A 217 0.00 -7.46 5.79
N LEU A 218 -0.27 -7.63 7.10
CA LEU A 218 0.74 -7.94 8.09
C LEU A 218 1.34 -9.32 7.84
N GLU A 219 0.50 -10.31 7.53
CA GLU A 219 0.94 -11.66 7.20
C GLU A 219 1.77 -11.69 5.91
N TRP A 220 1.33 -10.97 4.86
CA TRP A 220 2.11 -10.82 3.63
C TRP A 220 3.48 -10.18 3.92
N ALA A 221 3.51 -9.06 4.62
CA ALA A 221 4.74 -8.35 4.96
C ALA A 221 5.69 -9.24 5.78
N TYR A 222 5.16 -9.94 6.78
CA TYR A 222 5.92 -10.86 7.61
C TYR A 222 6.53 -12.02 6.79
N ARG A 223 5.78 -12.63 5.87
CA ARG A 223 6.28 -13.73 5.03
C ARG A 223 7.42 -13.27 4.13
N VAL A 224 7.23 -12.18 3.42
CA VAL A 224 8.26 -11.61 2.55
C VAL A 224 9.51 -11.23 3.35
N ALA A 225 9.33 -10.61 4.51
CA ALA A 225 10.43 -10.28 5.42
C ALA A 225 11.18 -11.54 5.90
N ARG A 226 10.47 -12.65 6.13
CA ARG A 226 11.03 -13.94 6.59
C ARG A 226 11.66 -14.80 5.50
N GLU A 227 11.27 -14.65 4.24
CA GLU A 227 11.79 -15.47 3.13
C GLU A 227 13.32 -15.30 3.00
N GLN A 228 14.08 -16.14 3.69
CA GLN A 228 15.52 -16.27 3.47
C GLN A 228 15.70 -16.91 2.11
N HIS A 229 16.59 -16.35 1.28
CA HIS A 229 16.95 -16.81 -0.08
C HIS A 229 16.57 -18.27 -0.39
N ALA A 230 15.31 -18.51 -0.73
CA ALA A 230 14.94 -19.69 -1.49
C ALA A 230 15.58 -19.45 -2.85
N ARG A 231 16.46 -20.37 -3.25
CA ARG A 231 17.11 -20.35 -4.56
C ARG A 231 16.06 -20.17 -5.66
N PRO A 232 16.41 -19.56 -6.82
CA PRO A 232 15.48 -19.41 -7.93
C PRO A 232 15.22 -20.79 -8.55
N CYS A 233 14.24 -21.52 -8.03
CA CYS A 233 13.74 -22.74 -8.63
C CYS A 233 12.23 -22.82 -8.41
N GLY A 234 11.47 -22.74 -9.50
CA GLY A 234 10.11 -23.26 -9.56
C GLY A 234 9.00 -22.23 -9.33
N HIS A 235 8.13 -22.14 -10.33
CA HIS A 235 6.83 -21.48 -10.27
C HIS A 235 6.05 -21.86 -9.00
N TYR A 236 5.74 -20.87 -8.17
CA TYR A 236 4.66 -21.01 -7.18
C TYR A 236 3.35 -20.64 -7.86
N VAL A 237 2.63 -21.67 -8.32
CA VAL A 237 1.18 -21.59 -8.54
C VAL A 237 0.54 -21.62 -7.16
N TRP A 238 -0.07 -20.52 -6.75
CA TRP A 238 -0.81 -20.45 -5.49
C TRP A 238 -2.22 -20.99 -5.74
N MET A 239 -2.50 -22.20 -5.23
CA MET A 239 -3.87 -22.67 -5.02
C MET A 239 -4.30 -22.31 -3.60
N ILE A 240 -5.30 -21.44 -3.49
CA ILE A 240 -6.31 -21.44 -2.41
C ILE A 240 -7.66 -21.23 -3.09
#